data_AF-A0A2V7KWV4-F1
#
_entry.id   AF-A0A2V7KWV4-F1
#
_cell.length_a   1.000
_cell.length_b   1.000
_cell.length_c   1.000
_cell.angle_alpha   90.00
_cell.angle_beta   90.00
_cell.angle_gamma   90.00
#
_symmetry.space_group_name_H-M   'P 1'
#
loop_
_entity.id
_entity.type
_entity.pdbx_description
1 polymer ?
#
loop_
_entity_poly.entity_id
_entity_poly.type
_entity_poly.pdbx_seq_one_letter_code
_entity_poly.pdbx_strand_id
1 'polypeptide(L)'
;MGLTVLIAAVILPGPEAPAGFDDQSNGAVSDSIHQADREKFDAVEGVADGLGPLYNAQSCRECHQNPTSGGPSQVTELRVGHLGPDGAFRNASIAIARGKVVIAGRTLVNDRAICPNAAFPDSEIQERVPDAETIRALRASLNLLGDGFVEAVSDQTLIDLARRQRRTTRGRIHGQALRVPVVEAPGTTAVGRFGWKDQHASLLSFSGDAYLNEMGITNRLFRDEVTAI
;
A
#
# COMPACT_ATOMS: atom_id res chain seq x y z
N MET A 1 17.16 19.64 -51.05
CA MET A 1 17.66 19.62 -49.66
C MET A 1 16.53 20.06 -48.75
N GLY A 2 15.87 19.12 -48.07
CA GLY A 2 14.73 19.41 -47.19
C GLY A 2 15.23 19.70 -45.77
N LEU A 3 15.06 20.94 -45.33
CA LEU A 3 15.43 21.38 -43.99
C LEU A 3 14.40 20.80 -43.01
N THR A 4 14.78 19.77 -42.25
CA THR A 4 13.93 19.21 -41.19
C THR A 4 14.15 20.07 -39.94
N VAL A 5 13.17 20.89 -39.60
CA VAL A 5 13.20 21.71 -38.38
C VAL A 5 12.86 20.80 -37.20
N LEU A 6 13.88 20.44 -36.41
CA LEU A 6 13.67 19.83 -35.09
C LEU A 6 13.18 20.92 -34.14
N ILE A 7 11.88 20.97 -33.89
CA ILE A 7 11.31 21.74 -32.79
C ILE A 7 11.64 20.99 -31.50
N ALA A 8 12.71 21.39 -30.82
CA ALA A 8 12.95 21.00 -29.45
C ALA A 8 11.91 21.71 -28.58
N ALA A 9 10.88 20.99 -28.15
CA ALA A 9 9.96 21.49 -27.13
C ALA A 9 10.76 21.68 -25.83
N VAL A 10 11.05 22.93 -25.50
CA VAL A 10 11.59 23.30 -24.19
C VAL A 10 10.44 23.14 -23.20
N ILE A 11 10.38 21.98 -22.54
CA ILE A 11 9.52 21.80 -21.37
C ILE A 11 10.17 22.64 -20.27
N LEU A 12 9.62 23.83 -20.03
CA LEU A 12 9.97 24.60 -18.84
C LEU A 12 9.56 23.77 -17.62
N PRO A 13 10.41 23.67 -16.58
CA PRO A 13 9.99 23.04 -15.34
C PRO A 13 8.75 23.78 -14.83
N GLY A 14 7.71 23.02 -14.50
CA GLY A 14 6.58 23.58 -13.76
C GLY A 14 7.06 24.13 -12.41
N PRO A 15 6.24 24.95 -11.74
CA PRO A 15 6.54 25.33 -10.36
C PRO A 15 6.75 24.06 -9.51
N GLU A 16 7.69 24.12 -8.58
CA GLU A 16 7.90 23.06 -7.60
C GLU A 16 6.59 22.76 -6.86
N ALA A 17 6.41 21.50 -6.48
CA ALA A 17 5.25 21.11 -5.68
C ALA A 17 5.24 21.93 -4.36
N PRO A 18 4.09 22.47 -3.93
CA PRO A 18 3.98 23.12 -2.63
C PRO A 18 4.45 22.18 -1.52
N ALA A 19 5.30 22.69 -0.63
CA ALA A 19 5.82 21.94 0.52
C ALA A 19 5.22 22.50 1.81
N GLY A 20 4.70 21.62 2.67
CA GLY A 20 4.10 22.02 3.94
C GLY A 20 3.38 20.87 4.63
N PHE A 21 3.19 21.01 5.94
CA PHE A 21 2.30 20.18 6.77
C PHE A 21 1.25 21.09 7.41
N ASP A 22 0.60 21.90 6.59
CA ASP A 22 -0.35 22.95 6.98
C ASP A 22 -1.82 22.53 6.78
N ASP A 23 -2.04 21.27 6.38
CA ASP A 23 -3.35 20.69 6.08
C ASP A 23 -4.13 21.44 4.99
N GLN A 24 -3.43 22.15 4.10
CA GLN A 24 -4.02 22.87 2.98
C GLN A 24 -3.93 22.05 1.69
N SER A 25 -4.85 22.35 0.77
CA SER A 25 -4.77 21.79 -0.58
C SER A 25 -3.53 22.30 -1.30
N ASN A 26 -2.93 21.45 -2.12
CA ASN A 26 -1.87 21.84 -3.06
C ASN A 26 -2.42 22.56 -4.32
N GLY A 27 -3.71 22.89 -4.35
CA GLY A 27 -4.39 23.56 -5.45
C GLY A 27 -4.96 22.62 -6.53
N ALA A 28 -4.74 21.30 -6.43
CA ALA A 28 -5.39 20.34 -7.33
C ALA A 28 -6.90 20.24 -7.09
N VAL A 29 -7.32 20.48 -5.85
CA VAL A 29 -8.72 20.60 -5.41
C VAL A 29 -8.88 21.83 -4.51
N SER A 30 -10.11 22.22 -4.16
CA SER A 30 -10.31 23.27 -3.15
C SER A 30 -9.98 22.75 -1.75
N ASP A 31 -9.64 23.64 -0.82
CA ASP A 31 -9.43 23.29 0.59
C ASP A 31 -10.65 22.60 1.21
N SER A 32 -11.87 22.97 0.78
CA SER A 32 -13.09 22.31 1.23
C SER A 32 -13.19 20.84 0.81
N ILE A 33 -12.73 20.50 -0.39
CA ILE A 33 -12.69 19.11 -0.87
C ILE A 33 -11.59 18.36 -0.12
N HIS A 34 -10.40 18.94 -0.03
CA HIS A 34 -9.28 18.35 0.72
C HIS A 34 -9.68 18.05 2.18
N GLN A 35 -10.38 18.98 2.83
CA GLN A 35 -10.87 18.81 4.19
C GLN A 35 -11.90 17.69 4.31
N ALA A 36 -12.84 17.59 3.36
CA ALA A 36 -13.82 16.50 3.33
C ALA A 36 -13.16 15.13 3.09
N ASP A 37 -12.14 15.07 2.22
CA ASP A 37 -11.36 13.86 1.98
C ASP A 37 -10.56 13.46 3.22
N ARG A 38 -9.98 14.44 3.92
CA ARG A 38 -9.29 14.22 5.20
C ARG A 38 -10.23 13.70 6.29
N GLU A 39 -11.45 14.22 6.37
CA GLU A 39 -12.47 13.70 7.31
C GLU A 39 -12.79 12.23 7.04
N LYS A 40 -12.80 11.80 5.78
CA LYS A 40 -12.94 10.38 5.43
C LYS A 40 -11.70 9.56 5.76
N PHE A 41 -10.52 10.10 5.50
CA PHE A 41 -9.25 9.46 5.85
C PHE A 41 -9.10 9.24 7.37
N ASP A 42 -9.57 10.21 8.16
CA ASP A 42 -9.51 10.22 9.62
C ASP A 42 -10.67 9.47 10.28
N ALA A 43 -11.69 9.06 9.51
CA ALA A 43 -12.84 8.36 10.04
C ALA A 43 -12.42 7.05 10.71
N VAL A 44 -13.09 6.73 11.81
CA VAL A 44 -12.92 5.48 12.55
C VAL A 44 -14.04 4.54 12.13
N GLU A 45 -13.68 3.44 11.48
CA GLU A 45 -14.60 2.42 11.01
C GLU A 45 -14.94 1.44 12.15
N GLY A 46 -16.21 1.03 12.23
CA GLY A 46 -16.69 0.02 13.15
C GLY A 46 -17.08 -1.28 12.45
N VAL A 47 -17.55 -2.26 13.25
CA VAL A 47 -18.07 -3.53 12.72
C VAL A 47 -19.25 -3.32 11.77
N ALA A 48 -20.07 -2.30 12.01
CA ALA A 48 -21.19 -1.95 11.13
C ALA A 48 -20.73 -1.46 9.74
N ASP A 49 -19.52 -0.92 9.65
CA ASP A 49 -18.90 -0.44 8.41
C ASP A 49 -18.10 -1.56 7.70
N GLY A 50 -18.00 -2.73 8.33
CA GLY A 50 -17.31 -3.91 7.80
C GLY A 50 -15.93 -4.18 8.41
N LEU A 51 -15.52 -3.48 9.47
CA LEU A 51 -14.22 -3.67 10.11
C LEU A 51 -13.97 -5.14 10.54
N GLY A 52 -12.80 -5.65 10.21
CA GLY A 52 -12.36 -7.00 10.56
C GLY A 52 -12.90 -8.09 9.61
N PRO A 53 -12.81 -9.38 9.99
CA PRO A 53 -12.68 -9.84 11.36
C PRO A 53 -11.24 -9.78 11.91
N LEU A 54 -10.25 -9.56 11.04
CA LEU A 54 -8.84 -9.36 11.36
C LEU A 54 -8.39 -7.99 10.83
N TYR A 55 -7.69 -7.22 11.65
CA TYR A 55 -7.28 -5.85 11.30
C TYR A 55 -6.09 -5.39 12.14
N ASN A 56 -5.40 -4.35 11.67
CA ASN A 56 -4.35 -3.62 12.38
C ASN A 56 -4.90 -2.32 12.96
N ALA A 57 -5.72 -1.59 12.20
CA ALA A 57 -6.21 -0.26 12.53
C ALA A 57 -7.68 -0.08 12.14
N GLN A 58 -8.35 0.93 12.72
CA GLN A 58 -9.74 1.30 12.41
C GLN A 58 -9.84 2.57 11.58
N SER A 59 -8.71 3.22 11.29
CA SER A 59 -8.62 4.45 10.50
C SER A 59 -7.27 4.51 9.80
N CYS A 60 -7.23 5.08 8.59
CA CYS A 60 -5.96 5.35 7.91
C CYS A 60 -5.04 6.22 8.78
N ARG A 61 -5.63 7.16 9.53
CA ARG A 61 -4.90 8.06 10.44
C ARG A 61 -4.22 7.34 11.60
N GLU A 62 -4.70 6.19 12.08
CA GLU A 62 -3.98 5.46 13.14
C GLU A 62 -2.54 5.12 12.72
N CYS A 63 -2.36 4.84 11.43
CA CYS A 63 -1.08 4.47 10.83
C CYS A 63 -0.37 5.64 10.14
N HIS A 64 -1.08 6.64 9.64
CA HIS A 64 -0.51 7.71 8.81
C HIS A 64 -0.82 9.11 9.39
N GLN A 65 -0.01 9.58 10.35
CA GLN A 65 -0.37 10.77 11.15
C GLN A 65 0.75 11.66 11.70
N ASN A 66 2.02 11.43 11.37
CA ASN A 66 3.12 12.25 11.92
C ASN A 66 3.86 13.03 10.82
N PRO A 67 3.91 14.37 10.84
CA PRO A 67 3.38 15.28 11.87
C PRO A 67 1.87 15.58 11.72
N THR A 68 1.27 15.24 10.59
CA THR A 68 -0.16 15.43 10.33
C THR A 68 -0.76 14.20 9.63
N SER A 69 -2.08 14.17 9.48
CA SER A 69 -2.81 13.12 8.76
C SER A 69 -2.26 12.92 7.34
N GLY A 70 -2.09 11.66 6.94
CA GLY A 70 -1.40 11.26 5.70
C GLY A 70 0.13 11.20 5.81
N GLY A 71 0.71 11.72 6.90
CA GLY A 71 2.15 11.63 7.17
C GLY A 71 2.62 10.19 7.51
N PRO A 72 3.94 9.94 7.60
CA PRO A 72 4.46 8.67 8.09
C PRO A 72 4.11 8.43 9.57
N SER A 73 4.45 7.25 10.12
CA SER A 73 4.43 7.05 11.57
C SER A 73 5.48 6.03 12.03
N GLN A 74 5.52 5.75 13.33
CA GLN A 74 6.30 4.65 13.91
C GLN A 74 5.49 3.36 14.05
N VAL A 75 4.23 3.35 13.58
CA VAL A 75 3.41 2.13 13.53
C VAL A 75 4.02 1.21 12.49
N THR A 76 4.13 -0.07 12.83
CA THR A 76 4.67 -1.08 11.92
C THR A 76 3.73 -2.26 11.82
N GLU A 77 3.46 -2.72 10.60
CA GLU A 77 2.86 -4.04 10.39
C GLU A 77 3.94 -5.13 10.58
N LEU A 78 3.52 -6.32 11.00
CA LEU A 78 4.36 -7.51 11.05
C LEU A 78 4.17 -8.35 9.78
N ARG A 79 5.26 -8.65 9.09
CA ARG A 79 5.30 -9.65 8.02
C ARG A 79 6.12 -10.85 8.42
N VAL A 80 5.61 -12.05 8.16
CA VAL A 80 6.25 -13.32 8.51
C VAL A 80 6.25 -14.32 7.34
N GLY A 81 7.17 -15.28 7.42
CA GLY A 81 7.31 -16.40 6.50
C GLY A 81 8.48 -17.30 6.91
N HIS A 82 8.87 -18.23 6.03
CA HIS A 82 9.99 -19.14 6.27
C HIS A 82 10.71 -19.52 4.96
N LEU A 83 11.90 -20.13 5.08
CA LEU A 83 12.53 -20.80 3.94
C LEU A 83 12.03 -22.24 3.83
N GLY A 84 11.63 -22.64 2.63
CA GLY A 84 11.38 -24.04 2.31
C GLY A 84 12.68 -24.85 2.26
N PRO A 85 12.58 -26.19 2.13
CA PRO A 85 13.74 -27.08 1.98
C PRO A 85 14.60 -26.77 0.74
N ASP A 86 14.03 -26.09 -0.25
CA ASP A 86 14.65 -25.60 -1.47
C ASP A 86 15.38 -24.25 -1.29
N GLY A 87 15.33 -23.67 -0.09
CA GLY A 87 15.87 -22.35 0.21
C GLY A 87 15.02 -21.20 -0.34
N ALA A 88 13.81 -21.47 -0.87
CA ALA A 88 12.91 -20.44 -1.36
C ALA A 88 12.01 -19.91 -0.23
N PHE A 89 11.71 -18.61 -0.26
CA PHE A 89 10.77 -18.00 0.68
C PHE A 89 9.35 -18.56 0.48
N ARG A 90 8.67 -18.86 1.58
CA ARG A 90 7.28 -19.32 1.64
C ARG A 90 6.48 -18.35 2.51
N ASN A 91 5.29 -17.98 2.03
CA ASN A 91 4.32 -17.24 2.83
C ASN A 91 3.89 -18.08 4.02
N ALA A 92 3.51 -17.41 5.10
CA ALA A 92 3.07 -18.05 6.32
C ALA A 92 1.75 -18.80 6.14
N SER A 93 1.55 -19.82 6.96
CA SER A 93 0.25 -20.50 7.11
C SER A 93 -0.19 -20.40 8.56
N ILE A 94 -1.13 -19.52 8.85
CA ILE A 94 -1.53 -19.18 10.22
C ILE A 94 -2.86 -19.84 10.53
N ALA A 95 -2.81 -20.80 11.46
CA ALA A 95 -4.00 -21.49 11.95
C ALA A 95 -4.73 -20.61 12.99
N ILE A 96 -6.02 -20.38 12.76
CA ILE A 96 -6.92 -19.64 13.66
C ILE A 96 -8.14 -20.49 14.01
N ALA A 97 -9.05 -19.98 14.86
CA ALA A 97 -10.26 -20.70 15.28
C ALA A 97 -9.96 -22.12 15.80
N ARG A 98 -8.91 -22.24 16.63
CA ARG A 98 -8.40 -23.52 17.16
C ARG A 98 -8.01 -24.52 16.06
N GLY A 99 -7.47 -24.03 14.95
CA GLY A 99 -6.99 -24.85 13.83
C GLY A 99 -8.05 -25.24 12.80
N LYS A 100 -9.27 -24.72 12.92
CA LYS A 100 -10.35 -25.00 11.95
C LYS A 100 -10.18 -24.25 10.64
N VAL A 101 -9.50 -23.09 10.68
CA VAL A 101 -9.25 -22.24 9.51
C VAL A 101 -7.75 -21.95 9.45
N VAL A 102 -7.20 -21.96 8.25
CA VAL A 102 -5.80 -21.60 7.99
C VAL A 102 -5.79 -20.44 7.01
N ILE A 103 -5.22 -19.33 7.43
CA ILE A 103 -4.93 -18.18 6.57
C ILE A 103 -3.60 -18.46 5.86
N ALA A 104 -3.60 -18.39 4.54
CA ALA A 104 -2.44 -18.68 3.70
C ALA A 104 -2.34 -17.68 2.56
N GLY A 105 -1.20 -17.72 1.84
CA GLY A 105 -1.02 -16.89 0.64
C GLY A 105 -0.67 -15.42 0.92
N ARG A 106 -0.54 -15.02 2.19
CA ARG A 106 -0.11 -13.68 2.60
C ARG A 106 1.05 -13.72 3.59
N THR A 107 1.75 -12.60 3.72
CA THR A 107 2.84 -12.45 4.70
C THR A 107 2.44 -11.62 5.91
N LEU A 108 1.39 -10.79 5.77
CA LEU A 108 0.94 -9.88 6.82
C LEU A 108 0.24 -10.65 7.93
N VAL A 109 0.53 -10.27 9.17
CA VAL A 109 -0.13 -10.73 10.38
C VAL A 109 -0.84 -9.55 11.04
N ASN A 110 -2.13 -9.67 11.24
CA ASN A 110 -2.97 -8.66 11.84
C ASN A 110 -2.87 -8.65 13.37
N ASP A 111 -2.68 -7.47 13.97
CA ASP A 111 -2.50 -7.28 15.40
C ASP A 111 -3.79 -7.44 16.22
N ARG A 112 -4.95 -7.29 15.57
CA ARG A 112 -6.26 -7.28 16.22
C ARG A 112 -7.24 -8.19 15.51
N ALA A 113 -8.22 -8.67 16.27
CA ALA A 113 -9.35 -9.41 15.81
C ALA A 113 -10.63 -8.91 16.49
N ILE A 114 -11.77 -9.02 15.83
CA ILE A 114 -13.06 -8.65 16.44
C ILE A 114 -13.50 -9.67 17.51
N CYS A 115 -12.92 -10.88 17.55
CA CYS A 115 -13.31 -11.98 18.47
C CYS A 115 -12.14 -12.45 19.37
N PRO A 116 -12.42 -13.05 20.55
CA PRO A 116 -13.75 -13.28 21.11
C PRO A 116 -14.39 -11.97 21.60
N ASN A 117 -15.69 -11.85 21.40
CA ASN A 117 -16.48 -10.75 21.95
C ASN A 117 -17.86 -11.27 22.38
N ALA A 118 -18.75 -10.40 22.88
CA ALA A 118 -20.09 -10.82 23.31
C ALA A 118 -20.93 -11.49 22.20
N ALA A 119 -20.74 -11.09 20.94
CA ALA A 119 -21.41 -11.69 19.78
C ALA A 119 -20.73 -13.00 19.31
N PHE A 120 -19.43 -13.16 19.56
CA PHE A 120 -18.62 -14.32 19.15
C PHE A 120 -17.78 -14.90 20.31
N PRO A 121 -18.41 -15.41 21.38
CA PRO A 121 -17.70 -15.76 22.61
C PRO A 121 -16.72 -16.93 22.46
N ASP A 122 -17.00 -17.85 21.53
CA ASP A 122 -16.22 -19.09 21.34
C ASP A 122 -15.25 -19.04 20.14
N SER A 123 -15.15 -17.88 19.48
CA SER A 123 -14.32 -17.70 18.28
C SER A 123 -13.01 -17.00 18.64
N GLU A 124 -11.96 -17.77 18.89
CA GLU A 124 -10.61 -17.23 19.03
C GLU A 124 -9.94 -17.18 17.65
N ILE A 125 -9.90 -16.01 17.05
CA ILE A 125 -9.47 -15.84 15.65
C ILE A 125 -8.22 -14.99 15.50
N GLN A 126 -7.74 -14.39 16.60
CA GLN A 126 -6.51 -13.60 16.61
C GLN A 126 -5.34 -14.42 16.02
N GLU A 127 -4.70 -13.84 15.01
CA GLU A 127 -3.53 -14.45 14.40
C GLU A 127 -2.38 -14.50 15.41
N ARG A 128 -1.70 -15.64 15.44
CA ARG A 128 -0.48 -15.85 16.23
C ARG A 128 0.57 -16.43 15.32
N VAL A 129 1.74 -15.79 15.29
CA VAL A 129 2.87 -16.22 14.46
C VAL A 129 3.27 -17.64 14.86
N PRO A 130 3.16 -18.64 13.96
CA PRO A 130 3.65 -19.99 14.23
C PRO A 130 5.16 -20.00 14.43
N ASP A 131 5.67 -20.92 15.26
CA ASP A 131 7.12 -21.09 15.49
C ASP A 131 7.89 -21.45 14.22
N ALA A 132 7.21 -22.05 13.23
CA ALA A 132 7.77 -22.35 11.92
C ALA A 132 8.12 -21.07 11.11
N GLU A 133 7.46 -19.95 11.39
CA GLU A 133 7.69 -18.68 10.68
C GLU A 133 8.88 -17.93 11.27
N THR A 134 10.06 -18.34 10.81
CA THR A 134 11.38 -17.90 11.31
C THR A 134 11.88 -16.60 10.68
N ILE A 135 11.31 -16.19 9.54
CA ILE A 135 11.61 -14.90 8.91
C ILE A 135 10.55 -13.91 9.35
N ARG A 136 10.99 -12.80 9.95
CA ARG A 136 10.10 -11.73 10.45
C ARG A 136 10.63 -10.38 10.00
N ALA A 137 9.74 -9.51 9.55
CA ALA A 137 10.06 -8.14 9.15
C ALA A 137 8.98 -7.19 9.64
N LEU A 138 9.39 -6.10 10.27
CA LEU A 138 8.52 -4.97 10.58
C LEU A 138 8.55 -3.99 9.41
N ARG A 139 7.39 -3.48 9.00
CA ARG A 139 7.27 -2.46 7.94
C ARG A 139 6.56 -1.25 8.51
N ALA A 140 7.28 -0.13 8.59
CA ALA A 140 6.70 1.13 9.06
C ALA A 140 5.70 1.69 8.04
N SER A 141 4.64 2.33 8.53
CA SER A 141 3.69 3.04 7.70
C SER A 141 4.35 4.23 7.00
N LEU A 142 4.29 4.22 5.67
CA LEU A 142 4.98 5.18 4.81
C LEU A 142 4.25 6.54 4.80
N ASN A 143 4.98 7.58 4.41
CA ASN A 143 4.36 8.87 4.08
C ASN A 143 3.48 8.73 2.84
N LEU A 144 2.26 9.28 2.87
CA LEU A 144 1.37 9.35 1.72
C LEU A 144 1.31 10.77 1.11
N LEU A 145 1.77 11.78 1.85
CA LEU A 145 1.77 13.17 1.38
C LEU A 145 2.68 13.30 0.16
N GLY A 146 2.10 13.76 -0.96
CA GLY A 146 2.79 13.93 -2.23
C GLY A 146 2.68 12.74 -3.19
N ASP A 147 2.10 11.61 -2.77
CA ASP A 147 1.98 10.43 -3.63
C ASP A 147 1.15 10.67 -4.90
N GLY A 148 0.19 11.61 -4.86
CA GLY A 148 -0.53 12.03 -6.07
C GLY A 148 0.39 12.62 -7.15
N PHE A 149 1.48 13.30 -6.77
CA PHE A 149 2.49 13.74 -7.73
C PHE A 149 3.31 12.56 -8.27
N VAL A 150 3.60 11.56 -7.43
CA VAL A 150 4.29 10.33 -7.84
C VAL A 150 3.44 9.53 -8.82
N GLU A 151 2.14 9.40 -8.57
CA GLU A 151 1.19 8.73 -9.46
C GLU A 151 1.11 9.42 -10.84
N ALA A 152 1.17 10.75 -10.86
CA ALA A 152 1.16 11.54 -12.09
C ALA A 152 2.42 11.36 -12.96
N VAL A 153 3.50 10.78 -12.44
CA VAL A 153 4.72 10.50 -13.23
C VAL A 153 4.46 9.35 -14.19
N SER A 154 4.51 9.61 -15.50
CA SER A 154 4.31 8.58 -16.52
C SER A 154 5.29 7.40 -16.37
N ASP A 155 4.82 6.18 -16.65
CA ASP A 155 5.65 4.95 -16.69
C ASP A 155 6.92 5.16 -17.53
N GLN A 156 6.76 5.82 -18.69
CA GLN A 156 7.83 6.02 -19.65
C GLN A 156 8.93 6.92 -19.07
N THR A 157 8.57 7.92 -18.26
CA THR A 157 9.53 8.78 -17.56
C THR A 157 10.45 7.95 -16.64
N LEU A 158 9.88 7.03 -15.85
CA LEU A 158 10.62 6.18 -14.92
C LEU A 158 11.52 5.19 -15.67
N ILE A 159 11.01 4.58 -16.75
CA ILE A 159 11.76 3.67 -17.61
C ILE A 159 12.95 4.38 -18.26
N ASP A 160 12.74 5.58 -18.79
CA ASP A 160 13.80 6.34 -19.43
C ASP A 160 14.83 6.85 -18.43
N LEU A 161 14.42 7.17 -17.19
CA LEU A 161 15.34 7.49 -16.12
C LEU A 161 16.26 6.30 -15.80
N ALA A 162 15.70 5.10 -15.61
CA ALA A 162 16.48 3.89 -15.38
C ALA A 162 17.48 3.62 -16.53
N ARG A 163 17.04 3.77 -17.78
CA ARG A 163 17.91 3.64 -18.97
C ARG A 163 18.98 4.73 -19.04
N ARG A 164 18.66 5.97 -18.68
CA ARG A 164 19.64 7.07 -18.61
C ARG A 164 20.69 6.79 -17.55
N GLN A 165 20.30 6.44 -16.32
CA GLN A 165 21.22 6.08 -15.23
C GLN A 165 22.17 4.96 -15.63
N ARG A 166 21.66 3.88 -16.24
CA ARG A 166 22.50 2.78 -16.72
C ARG A 166 23.56 3.25 -17.73
N ARG A 167 23.17 4.11 -18.68
CA ARG A 167 24.08 4.64 -19.71
C ARG A 167 25.12 5.57 -19.11
N THR A 168 24.71 6.56 -18.31
CA THR A 168 25.60 7.61 -17.79
C THR A 168 26.57 7.09 -16.74
N THR A 169 26.18 6.07 -15.97
CA THR A 169 27.02 5.49 -14.92
C THR A 169 27.78 4.23 -15.35
N ARG A 170 27.66 3.86 -16.65
CA ARG A 170 28.20 2.60 -17.20
C ARG A 170 27.75 1.37 -16.40
N GLY A 171 26.46 1.37 -16.05
CA GLY A 171 25.80 0.27 -15.34
C GLY A 171 26.01 0.24 -13.82
N ARG A 172 26.75 1.19 -13.23
CA ARG A 172 26.97 1.21 -11.77
C ARG A 172 25.70 1.56 -10.98
N ILE A 173 24.84 2.41 -11.55
CA ILE A 173 23.55 2.78 -10.99
C ILE A 173 22.52 2.60 -12.10
N HIS A 174 21.47 1.85 -11.82
CA HIS A 174 20.29 1.79 -12.69
C HIS A 174 19.06 1.44 -11.87
N GLY A 175 17.97 2.17 -12.08
CA GLY A 175 16.66 1.76 -11.56
C GLY A 175 16.23 0.41 -12.13
N GLN A 176 15.36 -0.28 -11.40
CA GLN A 176 14.68 -1.48 -11.84
C GLN A 176 13.18 -1.21 -11.80
N ALA A 177 12.59 -0.97 -12.97
CA ALA A 177 11.15 -0.81 -13.08
C ALA A 177 10.46 -2.17 -13.10
N LEU A 178 9.62 -2.44 -12.12
CA LEU A 178 8.74 -3.60 -12.08
C LEU A 178 7.39 -3.24 -12.71
N ARG A 179 6.83 -4.14 -13.53
CA ARG A 179 5.45 -4.01 -14.00
C ARG A 179 4.55 -4.80 -13.09
N VAL A 180 3.55 -4.14 -12.52
CA VAL A 180 2.56 -4.75 -11.61
C VAL A 180 1.16 -4.55 -12.17
N PRO A 181 0.20 -5.44 -11.86
CA PRO A 181 -1.19 -5.27 -12.25
C PRO A 181 -1.80 -3.97 -11.72
N VAL A 182 -2.72 -3.39 -12.49
CA VAL A 182 -3.59 -2.29 -12.03
C VAL A 182 -4.95 -2.89 -11.71
N VAL A 183 -5.33 -2.92 -10.44
CA VAL A 183 -6.49 -3.69 -9.97
C VAL A 183 -7.81 -3.12 -10.52
N GLU A 184 -7.92 -1.80 -10.60
CA GLU A 184 -9.07 -1.12 -11.18
C GLU A 184 -9.14 -1.21 -12.72
N ALA A 185 -8.11 -1.76 -13.39
CA ALA A 185 -8.06 -1.95 -14.83
C ALA A 185 -7.55 -3.36 -15.19
N PRO A 186 -8.38 -4.41 -15.02
CA PRO A 186 -7.99 -5.81 -15.24
C PRO A 186 -7.34 -6.04 -16.61
N GLY A 187 -6.26 -6.84 -16.62
CA GLY A 187 -5.46 -7.11 -17.82
C GLY A 187 -4.44 -6.02 -18.15
N THR A 188 -4.42 -4.91 -17.42
CA THR A 188 -3.44 -3.83 -17.58
C THR A 188 -2.34 -3.93 -16.53
N THR A 189 -1.12 -3.56 -16.93
CA THR A 189 0.00 -3.39 -16.00
C THR A 189 0.61 -2.01 -16.15
N ALA A 190 1.16 -1.49 -15.06
CA ALA A 190 1.90 -0.23 -15.04
C ALA A 190 3.16 -0.38 -14.16
N VAL A 191 4.04 0.63 -14.19
CA VAL A 191 5.22 0.64 -13.33
C VAL A 191 4.78 0.71 -11.87
N GLY A 192 5.30 -0.19 -11.04
CA GLY A 192 5.10 -0.18 -9.60
C GLY A 192 5.72 1.06 -8.96
N ARG A 193 5.01 1.64 -7.99
CA ARG A 193 5.38 2.92 -7.33
C ARG A 193 5.07 2.96 -5.84
N PHE A 194 4.09 2.19 -5.37
CA PHE A 194 3.53 2.31 -4.03
C PHE A 194 3.75 1.03 -3.20
N GLY A 195 3.92 1.24 -1.89
CA GLY A 195 4.31 0.21 -0.94
C GLY A 195 5.82 -0.03 -0.89
N TRP A 196 6.28 -0.76 0.13
CA TRP A 196 7.71 -1.00 0.42
C TRP A 196 8.52 -1.69 -0.69
N LYS A 197 7.85 -2.29 -1.68
CA LYS A 197 8.46 -3.07 -2.76
C LYS A 197 7.90 -2.69 -4.13
N ASP A 198 7.30 -1.51 -4.26
CA ASP A 198 6.67 -1.04 -5.50
C ASP A 198 5.62 -2.03 -6.02
N GLN A 199 4.90 -2.69 -5.12
CA GLN A 199 3.96 -3.75 -5.49
C GLN A 199 2.64 -3.24 -6.06
N HIS A 200 2.38 -1.94 -5.95
CA HIS A 200 1.16 -1.28 -6.46
C HIS A 200 1.52 -0.15 -7.45
N ALA A 201 0.76 -0.02 -8.53
CA ALA A 201 1.02 0.98 -9.58
C ALA A 201 0.19 2.26 -9.47
N SER A 202 -0.94 2.21 -8.76
CA SER A 202 -1.88 3.32 -8.54
C SER A 202 -2.27 3.45 -7.07
N LEU A 203 -2.66 4.66 -6.67
CA LEU A 203 -3.14 4.93 -5.32
C LEU A 203 -4.48 4.24 -5.06
N LEU A 204 -5.34 4.11 -6.07
CA LEU A 204 -6.60 3.40 -5.92
C LEU A 204 -6.40 1.90 -5.65
N SER A 205 -5.49 1.25 -6.38
CA SER A 205 -5.10 -0.15 -6.11
C SER A 205 -4.51 -0.29 -4.70
N PHE A 206 -3.59 0.61 -4.33
CA PHE A 206 -2.94 0.60 -3.01
C PHE A 206 -3.95 0.78 -1.87
N SER A 207 -4.80 1.79 -1.93
CA SER A 207 -5.81 2.07 -0.90
C SER A 207 -6.83 0.95 -0.77
N GLY A 208 -7.26 0.34 -1.89
CA GLY A 208 -8.17 -0.81 -1.85
C GLY A 208 -7.54 -2.05 -1.20
N ASP A 209 -6.25 -2.30 -1.45
CA ASP A 209 -5.50 -3.40 -0.85
C ASP A 209 -5.31 -3.17 0.65
N ALA A 210 -4.99 -1.93 1.06
CA ALA A 210 -4.84 -1.54 2.45
C ALA A 210 -6.16 -1.64 3.22
N TYR A 211 -7.29 -1.24 2.63
CA TYR A 211 -8.61 -1.37 3.26
C TYR A 211 -8.91 -2.82 3.65
N LEU A 212 -8.62 -3.78 2.76
CA LEU A 212 -8.78 -5.21 3.05
C LEU A 212 -7.73 -5.71 4.05
N ASN A 213 -6.45 -5.44 3.82
CA ASN A 213 -5.37 -6.10 4.56
C ASN A 213 -5.10 -5.48 5.93
N GLU A 214 -5.28 -4.17 6.08
CA GLU A 214 -4.99 -3.42 7.30
C GLU A 214 -6.24 -3.18 8.16
N MET A 215 -7.43 -3.05 7.55
CA MET A 215 -8.68 -2.77 8.27
C MET A 215 -9.67 -3.94 8.23
N GLY A 216 -9.41 -4.96 7.40
CA GLY A 216 -10.30 -6.10 7.21
C GLY A 216 -11.51 -5.79 6.32
N ILE A 217 -11.62 -4.60 5.72
CA ILE A 217 -12.83 -4.19 5.02
C ILE A 217 -12.74 -4.54 3.54
N THR A 218 -13.60 -5.46 3.08
CA THR A 218 -13.76 -5.75 1.65
C THR A 218 -14.32 -4.55 0.89
N ASN A 219 -13.99 -4.47 -0.40
CA ASN A 219 -14.37 -3.36 -1.25
C ASN A 219 -14.60 -3.80 -2.70
N ARG A 220 -15.02 -2.86 -3.56
CA ARG A 220 -15.38 -3.16 -4.96
C ARG A 220 -14.26 -3.80 -5.78
N LEU A 221 -13.00 -3.54 -5.40
CA LEU A 221 -11.79 -4.06 -6.05
C LEU A 221 -11.32 -5.38 -5.40
N PHE A 222 -11.46 -5.51 -4.09
CA PHE A 222 -11.09 -6.68 -3.30
C PHE A 222 -12.29 -7.20 -2.52
N ARG A 223 -13.02 -8.15 -3.11
CA ARG A 223 -14.35 -8.58 -2.63
C ARG A 223 -14.33 -9.78 -1.70
N ASP A 224 -13.19 -10.46 -1.65
CA ASP A 224 -13.04 -11.68 -0.89
C ASP A 224 -12.31 -11.36 0.42
N GLU A 225 -12.86 -11.87 1.52
CA GLU A 225 -12.24 -11.79 2.84
C GLU A 225 -10.91 -12.55 2.89
N VAL A 226 -10.01 -12.12 3.76
CA VAL A 226 -8.70 -12.80 3.98
C VAL A 226 -8.86 -14.14 4.72
N THR A 227 -10.02 -14.39 5.30
CA THR A 227 -10.36 -15.58 6.06
C THR A 227 -11.76 -16.08 5.70
N ALA A 228 -11.97 -17.38 5.84
CA ALA A 228 -13.24 -18.07 5.54
C ALA A 228 -14.07 -18.38 6.80
N ILE A 229 -13.85 -17.62 7.88
CA ILE A 229 -14.62 -17.76 9.14
C ILE A 229 -16.07 -17.36 8.97
#